data_AF-A0A6P0U5L0-F1
#
_entry.id   AF-A0A6P0U5L0-F1
#
_cell.length_a   1.000
_cell.length_b   1.000
_cell.length_c   1.000
_cell.angle_alpha   90.00
_cell.angle_beta   90.00
_cell.angle_gamma   90.00
#
_symmetry.space_group_name_H-M   'P 1'
#
loop_
_entity.id
_entity.type
_entity.pdbx_description
1 polymer ?
#
loop_
_entity_poly.entity_id
_entity_poly.type
_entity_poly.pdbx_seq_one_letter_code
_entity_poly.pdbx_strand_id
1 'polypeptide(L)'
;MAAKDFHHDTVKTALIKDGWTITDDPLVLRIGIRNVLVDMGAEKLIAAERGAAKIAVEVKSFMSASLVNELEKAWGQFFVIYRTYANRPLNHHL
;
A
#
# COMPACT_ATOMS: atom_id res chain seq x y z
N MET A 1 -9.66 9.84 10.69
CA MET A 1 -9.50 9.05 9.45
C MET A 1 -8.29 9.60 8.71
N ALA A 2 -7.31 8.78 8.32
CA ALA A 2 -6.08 9.28 7.68
C ALA A 2 -6.36 9.84 6.27
N ALA A 3 -5.72 10.96 5.91
CA ALA A 3 -5.82 11.57 4.58
C ALA A 3 -5.32 10.60 3.50
N LYS A 4 -5.84 10.69 2.26
CA LYS A 4 -5.23 9.99 1.12
C LYS A 4 -3.93 10.71 0.76
N ASP A 5 -2.96 9.96 0.26
CA ASP A 5 -1.83 10.57 -0.44
C ASP A 5 -2.34 11.30 -1.69
N PHE A 6 -1.74 12.44 -2.07
CA PHE A 6 -2.28 13.33 -3.10
C PHE A 6 -2.44 12.64 -4.46
N HIS A 7 -1.54 11.71 -4.80
CA HIS A 7 -1.56 10.96 -6.05
C HIS A 7 -2.36 9.64 -6.01
N HIS A 8 -3.08 9.35 -4.92
CA HIS A 8 -3.81 8.07 -4.75
C HIS A 8 -4.75 7.76 -5.91
N ASP A 9 -5.66 8.67 -6.24
CA ASP A 9 -6.67 8.43 -7.28
C ASP A 9 -6.04 8.44 -8.68
N THR A 10 -4.93 9.16 -8.88
CA THR A 10 -4.14 9.11 -10.11
C THR A 10 -3.54 7.72 -10.33
N VAL A 11 -2.90 7.15 -9.30
CA VAL A 11 -2.31 5.80 -9.36
C VAL A 11 -3.39 4.74 -9.57
N LYS A 12 -4.50 4.83 -8.83
CA LYS A 12 -5.66 3.93 -9.00
C LYS A 12 -6.18 3.95 -10.45
N THR A 13 -6.36 5.14 -11.01
CA THR A 13 -6.82 5.31 -12.39
C THR A 13 -5.81 4.73 -13.39
N ALA A 14 -4.51 4.91 -13.16
CA ALA A 14 -3.46 4.34 -14.00
C ALA A 14 -3.48 2.80 -13.99
N LEU A 15 -3.63 2.19 -12.81
CA LEU A 15 -3.77 0.73 -12.67
C LEU A 15 -4.99 0.19 -13.44
N ILE A 16 -6.15 0.82 -13.27
CA ILE A 16 -7.38 0.42 -13.99
C ILE A 16 -7.19 0.54 -15.50
N LYS A 17 -6.58 1.62 -15.98
CA LYS A 17 -6.29 1.83 -17.41
C LYS A 17 -5.28 0.82 -17.97
N ASP A 18 -4.35 0.35 -17.14
CA ASP A 18 -3.40 -0.71 -17.48
C ASP A 18 -4.01 -2.13 -17.32
N GLY A 19 -5.32 -2.23 -17.09
CA GLY A 19 -6.04 -3.49 -17.05
C GLY A 19 -5.93 -4.25 -15.72
N TRP A 20 -5.59 -3.56 -14.63
CA TRP A 20 -5.65 -4.13 -13.29
C TRP A 20 -7.04 -3.97 -12.67
N THR A 21 -7.51 -5.00 -12.00
CA THR A 21 -8.72 -4.93 -11.16
C THR A 21 -8.31 -4.59 -9.74
N ILE A 22 -8.85 -3.51 -9.19
CA ILE A 22 -8.63 -3.15 -7.79
C ILE A 22 -9.46 -4.08 -6.89
N THR A 23 -8.82 -4.81 -5.98
CA THR A 23 -9.49 -5.72 -5.04
C THR A 23 -9.75 -5.07 -3.68
N ASP A 24 -8.83 -4.23 -3.21
CA ASP A 24 -8.93 -3.56 -1.91
C ASP A 24 -8.32 -2.15 -1.97
N ASP A 25 -8.99 -1.17 -1.36
CA ASP A 25 -8.54 0.23 -1.26
C ASP A 25 -9.20 0.87 -0.01
N PRO A 26 -8.60 0.74 1.19
CA PRO A 26 -7.25 0.23 1.45
C PRO A 26 -7.17 -1.30 1.64
N LEU A 27 -6.07 -1.91 1.21
CA LEU A 27 -5.66 -3.26 1.59
C LEU A 27 -5.19 -3.27 3.05
N VAL A 28 -5.85 -4.10 3.88
CA VAL A 28 -5.50 -4.26 5.29
C VAL A 28 -4.57 -5.46 5.47
N LEU A 29 -3.39 -5.22 6.06
CA LEU A 29 -2.42 -6.27 6.41
C LEU A 29 -2.38 -6.49 7.93
N ARG A 30 -2.31 -7.76 8.36
CA ARG A 30 -2.24 -8.16 9.78
C ARG A 30 -0.85 -8.67 10.13
N ILE A 31 -0.26 -8.15 11.22
CA ILE A 31 0.95 -8.72 11.85
C ILE A 31 0.57 -9.27 13.22
N GLY A 32 0.53 -10.59 13.35
CA GLY A 32 0.13 -11.26 14.59
C GLY A 32 -1.29 -10.85 15.03
N ILE A 33 -1.43 -10.36 16.27
CA ILE A 33 -2.70 -9.86 16.82
C ILE A 33 -2.97 -8.37 16.55
N ARG A 34 -2.05 -7.68 15.87
CA ARG A 34 -2.18 -6.25 15.57
C ARG A 34 -2.45 -6.07 14.08
N ASN A 35 -3.40 -5.21 13.77
CA ASN A 35 -3.40 -4.57 12.46
C ASN A 35 -2.19 -3.64 12.46
N VAL A 36 -1.39 -3.68 11.41
CA VAL A 36 -0.40 -2.63 11.22
C VAL A 36 -1.19 -1.35 11.02
N LEU A 37 -0.90 -0.38 11.87
CA LEU A 37 -1.39 0.98 11.79
C LEU A 37 -0.14 1.81 12.11
N VAL A 38 0.67 2.07 11.09
CA VAL A 38 1.82 2.98 11.20
C VAL A 38 1.27 4.39 11.46
N ASP A 39 1.75 5.00 12.52
CA ASP A 39 1.17 6.23 13.02
C ASP A 39 1.51 7.44 12.14
N MET A 40 0.48 8.26 11.91
CA MET A 40 0.45 9.57 11.26
C MET A 40 0.89 9.64 9.78
N GLY A 41 0.25 8.87 8.90
CA GLY A 41 0.23 9.21 7.48
C GLY A 41 -0.11 8.06 6.54
N ALA A 42 -1.42 7.79 6.41
CA ALA A 42 -2.03 7.12 5.27
C ALA A 42 -1.51 5.71 4.93
N GLU A 43 -1.91 4.70 5.69
CA GLU A 43 -1.89 3.34 5.14
C GLU A 43 -3.09 3.16 4.22
N LYS A 44 -2.88 3.46 2.93
CA LYS A 44 -3.84 3.18 1.86
C LYS A 44 -3.15 2.40 0.76
N LEU A 45 -2.80 1.17 1.11
CA LEU A 45 -2.36 0.21 0.13
C LEU A 45 -3.51 -0.06 -0.86
N ILE A 46 -3.20 -0.07 -2.15
CA ILE A 46 -4.12 -0.56 -3.16
C ILE A 46 -3.74 -2.01 -3.44
N ALA A 47 -4.66 -2.95 -3.23
CA ALA A 47 -4.52 -4.29 -3.77
C ALA A 47 -5.11 -4.34 -5.18
N ALA A 48 -4.38 -4.95 -6.10
CA ALA A 48 -4.85 -5.13 -7.45
C ALA A 48 -4.39 -6.47 -8.04
N GLU A 49 -5.17 -6.99 -8.98
CA GLU A 49 -4.86 -8.23 -9.68
C GLU A 49 -5.03 -8.10 -11.20
N ARG A 50 -4.21 -8.86 -11.95
CA ARG A 50 -4.29 -9.00 -13.40
C ARG A 50 -3.85 -10.42 -13.80
N GLY A 51 -4.81 -11.24 -14.19
CA GLY A 51 -4.57 -12.67 -14.40
C GLY A 51 -4.14 -13.35 -13.09
N ALA A 52 -3.00 -14.04 -13.11
CA ALA A 52 -2.43 -14.67 -11.91
C ALA A 52 -1.58 -13.72 -11.05
N ALA A 53 -1.29 -12.50 -11.52
CA ALA A 53 -0.47 -11.55 -10.80
C ALA A 53 -1.29 -10.74 -9.78
N LYS A 54 -0.78 -10.62 -8.55
CA LYS A 54 -1.36 -9.82 -7.47
C LYS A 54 -0.31 -8.86 -6.92
N ILE A 55 -0.68 -7.61 -6.71
CA ILE A 55 0.20 -6.56 -6.18
C ILE A 55 -0.46 -5.84 -5.01
N ALA A 56 0.39 -5.34 -4.10
CA ALA A 56 0.05 -4.34 -3.12
C ALA A 56 0.85 -3.07 -3.44
N VAL A 57 0.18 -1.93 -3.55
CA VAL A 57 0.77 -0.66 -4.00
C VAL A 57 0.65 0.38 -2.90
N GLU A 58 1.79 0.85 -2.40
CA GLU A 58 1.89 1.99 -1.47
C GLU A 58 2.15 3.27 -2.27
N VAL A 59 1.29 4.28 -2.13
CA VAL A 59 1.40 5.54 -2.88
C VAL A 59 2.09 6.60 -2.00
N LYS A 60 3.10 7.29 -2.56
CA LYS A 60 3.84 8.39 -1.90
C LYS A 60 3.98 9.59 -2.82
N SER A 61 3.53 10.76 -2.38
CA SER A 61 3.57 11.98 -3.18
C SER A 61 4.86 12.79 -3.07
N PHE A 62 5.69 12.58 -2.05
CA PHE A 62 6.97 13.29 -1.90
C PHE A 62 6.85 14.82 -2.01
N MET A 63 5.93 15.42 -1.25
CA MET A 63 5.60 16.85 -1.35
C MET A 63 6.21 17.71 -0.23
N SER A 64 6.95 17.11 0.71
CA SER A 64 7.55 17.86 1.80
C SER A 64 8.80 18.63 1.38
N ALA A 65 9.24 19.56 2.24
CA ALA A 65 10.48 20.29 2.05
C ALA A 65 11.75 19.41 2.11
N SER A 66 11.67 18.18 2.65
CA SER A 66 12.81 17.26 2.76
C SER A 66 12.45 15.89 2.19
N LEU A 67 12.78 15.70 0.92
CA LEU A 67 12.60 14.44 0.20
C LEU A 67 13.37 13.28 0.84
N VAL A 68 14.53 13.54 1.44
CA VAL A 68 15.34 12.52 2.13
C VAL A 68 14.60 11.95 3.33
N ASN A 69 14.01 12.82 4.17
CA ASN A 69 13.22 12.39 5.33
C ASN A 69 11.93 11.66 4.91
N GLU A 70 11.26 12.09 3.83
CA GLU A 70 10.13 11.34 3.27
C GLU A 70 10.55 9.96 2.74
N LEU A 71 11.72 9.87 2.10
CA LEU A 71 12.27 8.61 1.61
C LEU A 71 12.58 7.65 2.76
N GLU A 72 13.23 8.12 3.83
CA GLU A 72 13.53 7.29 5.02
C GLU A 72 12.25 6.71 5.62
N LYS A 73 11.19 7.51 5.72
CA LYS A 73 9.87 7.06 6.20
C LYS A 73 9.21 6.07 5.23
N ALA A 74 9.22 6.38 3.94
CA ALA A 74 8.66 5.51 2.91
C ALA A 74 9.38 4.16 2.88
N TRP A 75 10.70 4.15 3.06
CA TRP A 75 11.52 2.93 3.13
C TRP A 75 11.17 2.08 4.35
N GLY A 76 11.05 2.70 5.52
CA GLY A 76 10.61 2.01 6.74
C GLY A 76 9.24 1.34 6.57
N GLN A 77 8.28 2.07 5.99
CA GLN A 77 6.93 1.55 5.71
C GLN A 77 6.97 0.42 4.68
N PHE A 78 7.67 0.60 3.57
CA PHE A 78 7.86 -0.43 2.55
C PHE A 78 8.41 -1.72 3.16
N PHE A 79 9.42 -1.63 4.03
CA PHE A 79 10.02 -2.79 4.66
C PHE A 79 9.03 -3.56 5.54
N VAL A 80 8.20 -2.85 6.33
CA VAL A 80 7.15 -3.47 7.16
C VAL A 80 6.08 -4.12 6.29
N ILE A 81 5.60 -3.42 5.27
CA ILE A 81 4.59 -3.93 4.31
C ILE A 81 5.11 -5.18 3.63
N TYR A 82 6.32 -5.12 3.07
CA TYR A 82 6.96 -6.23 2.37
C TYR A 82 7.09 -7.46 3.27
N ARG A 83 7.63 -7.30 4.48
CA ARG A 83 7.74 -8.42 5.44
C ARG A 83 6.38 -8.99 5.82
N THR A 84 5.36 -8.16 5.95
CA THR A 84 4.01 -8.63 6.31
C THR A 84 3.35 -9.39 5.16
N TYR A 85 3.46 -8.84 3.95
CA TYR A 85 2.88 -9.45 2.75
C TYR A 85 3.57 -10.76 2.40
N ALA A 86 4.90 -10.81 2.46
CA ALA A 86 5.69 -12.00 2.14
C ALA A 86 5.47 -13.17 3.12
N ASN A 87 5.17 -12.88 4.39
CA ASN A 87 4.90 -13.90 5.41
C ASN A 87 3.41 -14.29 5.51
N ARG A 88 2.56 -13.80 4.60
CA ARG A 88 1.13 -14.14 4.61
C ARG A 88 0.95 -15.59 4.17
N PRO A 89 0.25 -16.45 4.94
CA PRO A 89 0.01 -17.82 4.53
C PRO A 89 -0.77 -17.86 3.21
N LEU A 90 -0.32 -18.71 2.28
CA LEU A 90 -0.83 -18.83 0.90
C LEU A 90 -2.33 -19.16 0.79
N ASN A 91 -3.00 -19.49 1.90
CA ASN A 91 -4.35 -20.04 1.93
C ASN A 91 -5.44 -19.04 2.36
N HIS A 92 -5.16 -17.74 2.43
CA HIS A 92 -6.22 -16.75 2.67
C HIS A 92 -6.86 -16.34 1.35
N HIS A 93 -7.87 -17.10 0.93
CA HIS A 93 -8.85 -16.63 -0.03
C HIS A 93 -9.55 -15.40 0.55
N LEU A 94 -9.64 -14.36 -0.27
CA LEU A 94 -10.54 -13.22 -0.07
C LEU A 94 -11.99 -13.71 0.08
#